data_AF-A0A1K2IXE6-F1
#
_entry.id   AF-A0A1K2IXE6-F1
#
_cell.length_a   1.000
_cell.length_b   1.000
_cell.length_c   1.000
_cell.angle_alpha   90.00
_cell.angle_beta   90.00
_cell.angle_gamma   90.00
#
_symmetry.space_group_name_H-M   'P 1'
#
loop_
_entity.id
_entity.type
_entity.pdbx_description
1 polymer ?
#
loop_
_entity_poly.entity_id
_entity_poly.type
_entity_poly.pdbx_seq_one_letter_code
_entity_poly.pdbx_strand_id
1 'polypeptide(L)' 'MPADLPSKICEVCGLPFNWRKKWKKNWEDVKYCSEKCRRNKNLNKNAEKI' A
#
# COMPACT_ATOMS: atom_id res chain seq x y z
N MET A 1 26.78 -1.11 -3.88
CA MET A 1 26.03 -0.12 -3.08
C MET A 1 24.56 -0.41 -3.33
N PRO A 2 23.79 -0.89 -2.34
CA PRO A 2 22.44 -1.36 -2.59
C PRO A 2 21.55 -0.16 -2.95
N ALA A 3 20.77 -0.29 -4.03
CA ALA A 3 19.79 0.70 -4.39
C ALA A 3 18.69 0.69 -3.32
N ASP A 4 18.69 1.68 -2.43
CA ASP A 4 17.59 1.95 -1.50
C ASP A 4 16.33 2.25 -2.30
N LEU A 5 15.58 1.19 -2.57
CA LEU A 5 14.29 1.27 -3.23
C LEU A 5 13.36 2.12 -2.36
N PRO A 6 12.58 3.03 -2.97
CA PRO A 6 11.68 3.87 -2.19
C PRO A 6 10.67 2.99 -1.45
N SER A 7 10.51 3.23 -0.17
CA SER A 7 9.49 2.62 0.67
C SER A 7 8.32 3.59 0.87
N LYS A 8 7.11 3.05 0.96
CA LYS A 8 5.88 3.81 1.25
C LYS A 8 5.11 3.14 2.38
N ILE A 9 4.27 3.90 3.06
CA ILE A 9 3.37 3.38 4.10
C ILE A 9 2.02 3.02 3.46
N CYS A 10 1.49 1.84 3.80
CA CYS A 10 0.17 1.44 3.35
C CYS A 10 -0.92 2.17 4.16
N GLU A 11 -1.79 2.93 3.50
CA GLU A 11 -2.88 3.67 4.17
C GLU A 11 -3.93 2.77 4.85
N VAL A 12 -3.92 1.46 4.60
CA VAL A 12 -4.94 0.52 5.11
C VAL A 12 -4.43 -0.31 6.28
N CYS A 13 -3.17 -0.74 6.25
CA CYS A 13 -2.58 -1.55 7.32
C CYS A 13 -1.46 -0.83 8.08
N GLY A 14 -1.06 0.37 7.67
CA GLY A 14 0.03 1.14 8.30
C GLY A 14 1.42 0.54 8.11
N LEU A 15 1.55 -0.56 7.37
CA LEU A 15 2.83 -1.25 7.20
C LEU A 15 3.69 -0.58 6.12
N PRO A 16 5.01 -0.40 6.37
CA PRO A 16 5.95 0.02 5.35
C PRO A 16 6.11 -1.08 4.29
N PHE A 17 6.14 -0.68 3.02
CA PHE A 17 6.36 -1.59 1.92
C PHE A 17 7.32 -0.98 0.88
N ASN A 18 8.20 -1.83 0.36
CA ASN A 18 9.23 -1.41 -0.60
C ASN A 18 8.70 -1.43 -2.04
N TRP A 19 9.27 -0.56 -2.87
CA TRP A 19 9.02 -0.55 -4.31
C TRP A 19 9.20 -1.94 -4.94
N ARG A 20 8.33 -2.28 -5.90
CA ARG A 20 8.38 -3.51 -6.68
C ARG A 20 8.40 -3.18 -8.15
N LYS A 21 9.09 -4.00 -8.96
CA LYS A 21 9.18 -3.84 -10.43
C LYS A 21 7.82 -3.68 -11.12
N LYS A 22 6.78 -4.36 -10.62
CA LYS A 22 5.40 -4.25 -11.14
C LYS A 22 4.79 -2.85 -11.03
N TRP A 23 5.34 -2.01 -10.15
CA TRP A 23 4.86 -0.64 -9.91
C TRP A 23 5.63 0.42 -10.67
N LYS A 24 6.57 0.04 -11.55
CA LYS A 24 7.41 0.99 -12.29
C LYS A 24 6.60 2.07 -13.03
N LYS A 25 5.40 1.76 -13.52
CA LYS A 25 4.56 2.70 -14.29
C LYS A 25 3.57 3.51 -13.45
N ASN A 26 3.27 3.08 -12.23
CA ASN A 26 2.18 3.63 -11.42
C ASN A 26 2.56 3.79 -9.94
N TRP A 27 3.86 3.79 -9.62
CA TRP A 27 4.36 3.88 -8.25
C TRP A 27 3.81 5.09 -7.50
N GLU A 28 3.64 6.21 -8.19
CA GLU A 28 3.07 7.44 -7.62
C GLU A 28 1.63 7.24 -7.12
N ASP A 29 0.83 6.46 -7.85
CA ASP A 29 -0.57 6.12 -7.49
C ASP A 29 -0.66 4.97 -6.47
N VAL A 30 0.39 4.16 -6.31
CA VAL A 30 0.40 3.04 -5.37
C VAL A 30 0.51 3.54 -3.93
N LYS A 31 -0.62 3.45 -3.20
CA LYS A 31 -0.74 3.78 -1.76
C LYS A 31 -0.94 2.56 -0.86
N TYR A 32 -1.02 1.36 -1.44
CA TYR A 32 -1.34 0.13 -0.72
C TYR A 32 -0.29 -0.95 -0.97
N CYS A 33 0.10 -1.68 0.08
CA CYS A 33 1.11 -2.74 -0.02
C CYS A 33 0.66 -3.93 -0.88
N SER A 34 -0.65 -4.12 -1.06
CA SER A 34 -1.25 -5.25 -1.76
C SER A 34 -2.64 -4.93 -2.28
N GLU A 35 -3.09 -5.68 -3.28
CA GLU A 35 -4.44 -5.54 -3.83
C GLU A 35 -5.52 -5.87 -2.80
N LYS A 36 -5.23 -6.79 -1.86
CA LYS A 36 -6.07 -7.05 -0.69
C LYS A 36 -6.35 -5.78 0.11
N CYS A 37 -5.31 -4.98 0.40
CA CYS A 37 -5.47 -3.70 1.12
C CYS A 37 -6.28 -2.71 0.29
N ARG A 38 -6.01 -2.60 -1.01
CA ARG A 38 -6.80 -1.75 -1.93
C ARG A 38 -8.29 -2.09 -1.92
N ARG A 39 -8.64 -3.39 -1.97
CA ARG A 39 -10.03 -3.87 -1.89
C ARG A 39 -10.62 -3.68 -0.49
N ASN A 40 -9.82 -3.90 0.55
CA ASN A 40 -10.26 -3.81 1.95
C ASN A 40 -10.53 -2.37 2.42
N LYS A 41 -9.95 -1.34 1.77
CA LYS A 41 -10.29 0.07 2.04
C LYS A 41 -11.79 0.36 1.95
N ASN A 42 -12.53 -0.35 1.09
CA ASN A 42 -13.98 -0.20 0.99
C ASN A 42 -14.76 -1.02 2.02
N LEU A 43 -14.18 -2.09 2.56
CA LEU A 43 -14.83 -2.95 3.55
C LEU A 43 -14.67 -2.38 4.97
N ASN A 44 -13.58 -1.66 5.25
CA ASN A 44 -13.30 -1.08 6.56
C ASN A 44 -14.00 0.28 6.82
N LYS A 45 -15.13 0.56 6.15
CA LYS A 45 -16.10 1.58 6.60
C LYS A 45 -17.09 1.03 7.65
N ASN A 46 -17.01 -0.26 7.97
CA ASN A 46 -17.97 -0.96 8.84
C ASN A 46 -17.40 -1.48 10.17
N ALA A 47 -16.23 -1.03 10.61
CA ALA A 47 -15.64 -1.50 11.89
C ALA A 47 -15.65 -0.45 13.03
N GLU A 48 -16.16 0.76 12.80
CA GLU A 48 -16.17 1.84 13.81
C GLU A 48 -17.60 2.27 14.20
N LYS A 49 -18.52 1.31 14.30
CA LYS A 49 -19.74 1.46 15.09
C LYS A 49 -19.94 0.20 15.92
N ILE A 50 -19.24 0.16 17.05
CA ILE A 50 -19.70 -0.58 18.24
C ILE A 50 -20.54 0.41 19.03
#